data_AF-A0A6P2FEK7-F1
#
_entry.id   AF-A0A6P2FEK7-F1
#
_cell.length_a   1.000
_cell.length_b   1.000
_cell.length_c   1.000
_cell.angle_alpha   90.00
_cell.angle_beta   90.00
_cell.angle_gamma   90.00
#
_symmetry.space_group_name_H-M   'P 1'
#
loop_
_entity.id
_entity.type
_entity.pdbx_description
1 polymer ?
#
loop_
_entity_poly.entity_id
_entity_poly.type
_entity_poly.pdbx_seq_one_letter_code
_entity_poly.pdbx_strand_id
1 'polypeptide(L)'
;MTQQLPHPDDLSDAELAEQAHAWRRLALRGDRTARAPAHAYETALRERVRASMAAELIANASAAAPEPKRPWWRRLWPLSADERVTS
;
A
#
# COMPACT_ATOMS: atom_id res chain seq x y z
N MET A 1 34.26 14.68 -9.33
CA MET A 1 33.19 14.33 -10.27
C MET A 1 31.92 14.09 -9.48
N THR A 2 30.95 15.02 -9.51
CA THR A 2 29.61 14.81 -8.96
C THR A 2 28.82 13.99 -9.97
N GLN A 3 28.70 12.68 -9.74
CA GLN A 3 27.79 11.83 -10.51
C GLN A 3 26.37 12.39 -10.30
N GLN A 4 25.75 12.92 -11.36
CA GLN A 4 24.35 13.33 -11.31
C GLN A 4 23.50 12.06 -11.29
N LEU A 5 22.80 11.84 -10.18
CA LEU A 5 21.94 10.66 -10.02
C LEU A 5 20.61 10.91 -10.73
N PRO A 6 20.06 9.89 -11.44
CA PRO A 6 18.73 10.01 -12.03
C PRO A 6 17.70 10.28 -10.93
N HIS A 7 16.75 11.17 -11.19
CA HIS A 7 15.71 11.46 -10.21
C HIS A 7 14.86 10.19 -9.99
N PRO A 8 14.41 9.88 -8.75
CA PRO A 8 13.62 8.68 -8.48
C PRO A 8 12.38 8.53 -9.37
N ASP A 9 11.79 9.65 -9.79
CA ASP A 9 10.58 9.68 -10.62
C ASP A 9 10.84 9.29 -12.09
N ASP A 10 12.08 9.38 -12.56
CA ASP A 10 12.45 9.02 -13.93
C ASP A 10 12.70 7.51 -14.10
N LEU A 11 12.66 6.75 -13.00
CA LEU A 11 12.97 5.33 -12.97
C LEU A 11 11.70 4.48 -12.97
N SER A 12 11.76 3.34 -13.66
CA SER A 12 10.77 2.27 -13.47
C SER A 12 10.83 1.70 -12.05
N ASP A 13 9.77 0.99 -11.63
CA ASP A 13 9.72 0.40 -10.28
C ASP A 13 10.87 -0.59 -10.02
N ALA A 14 11.25 -1.35 -11.04
CA ALA A 14 12.35 -2.32 -10.95
C ALA A 14 13.71 -1.61 -10.80
N GLU A 15 13.98 -0.59 -11.62
CA GLU A 15 15.21 0.19 -11.55
C GLU A 15 15.30 0.97 -10.23
N LEU A 16 14.18 1.54 -9.77
CA LEU A 16 14.12 2.24 -8.49
C LEU A 16 14.44 1.31 -7.33
N ALA A 17 13.89 0.09 -7.34
CA ALA A 17 14.19 -0.93 -6.33
C ALA A 17 15.65 -1.37 -6.36
N GLU A 18 16.21 -1.64 -7.55
CA GLU A 18 17.62 -2.01 -7.70
C GLU A 18 18.55 -0.91 -7.17
N GLN A 19 18.28 0.34 -7.55
CA GLN A 19 19.08 1.48 -7.13
C GLN A 19 18.98 1.74 -5.62
N ALA A 20 17.79 1.60 -5.03
CA ALA A 20 17.60 1.65 -3.58
C ALA A 20 18.44 0.58 -2.88
N HIS A 21 18.40 -0.67 -3.35
CA HIS A 21 19.19 -1.76 -2.79
C HIS A 21 20.70 -1.55 -2.96
N ALA A 22 21.16 -1.05 -4.11
CA ALA A 22 22.55 -0.72 -4.33
C ALA A 22 23.05 0.34 -3.33
N TRP A 23 22.30 1.44 -3.17
CA TRP A 23 22.64 2.48 -2.20
C TRP A 23 22.59 1.98 -0.77
N ARG A 24 21.60 1.18 -0.41
CA ARG A 24 21.50 0.60 0.93
C ARG A 24 22.70 -0.29 1.25
N ARG A 25 23.16 -1.10 0.30
CA ARG A 25 24.36 -1.93 0.46
C ARG A 25 25.61 -1.08 0.71
N LEU A 26 25.79 0.02 -0.03
CA LEU A 26 26.92 0.94 0.18
C LEU A 26 26.84 1.62 1.55
N ALA A 27 25.66 2.09 1.94
CA ALA A 27 25.43 2.72 3.23
C ALA A 27 25.72 1.77 4.41
N LEU A 28 25.34 0.50 4.28
CA LEU A 28 25.61 -0.54 5.30
C LEU A 28 27.10 -0.91 5.37
N ARG A 29 27.85 -0.75 4.29
CA ARG A 29 29.32 -0.90 4.29
C ARG A 29 30.04 0.31 4.93
N GLY A 30 29.30 1.31 5.39
CA GLY A 30 29.83 2.46 6.11
C GLY A 30 29.96 3.74 5.27
N ASP A 31 29.59 3.69 3.99
CA ASP A 31 29.57 4.90 3.15
C ASP A 31 28.50 5.87 3.63
N ARG A 32 28.94 6.99 4.20
CA ARG A 32 28.03 8.01 4.74
C ARG A 32 27.31 8.77 3.63
N THR A 33 27.93 8.91 2.47
CA THR A 33 27.37 9.64 1.32
C THR A 33 26.22 8.86 0.67
N ALA A 34 26.21 7.52 0.83
CA ALA A 34 25.17 6.64 0.34
C ALA A 34 23.86 6.66 1.16
N ARG A 35 23.86 7.21 2.38
CA ARG A 35 22.67 7.17 3.26
C ARG A 35 21.52 8.02 2.75
N ALA A 36 21.81 9.25 2.33
CA ALA A 36 20.81 10.16 1.78
C ALA A 36 20.16 9.60 0.49
N PRO A 37 20.92 9.17 -0.54
CA PRO A 37 20.32 8.57 -1.73
C PRO A 37 19.60 7.26 -1.40
N ALA A 38 20.12 6.40 -0.52
CA ALA A 38 19.38 5.20 -0.11
C ALA A 38 17.99 5.56 0.44
N HIS A 39 17.93 6.51 1.36
CA HIS A 39 16.66 6.92 1.96
C HIS A 39 15.70 7.56 0.97
N ALA A 40 16.20 8.39 0.04
CA ALA A 40 15.37 9.03 -0.97
C ALA A 40 14.70 7.99 -1.89
N TYR A 41 15.48 7.01 -2.38
CA TYR A 41 14.98 5.97 -3.28
C TYR A 41 14.04 4.99 -2.56
N GLU A 42 14.37 4.58 -1.33
CA GLU A 42 13.48 3.75 -0.50
C GLU A 42 12.14 4.44 -0.19
N THR A 43 12.14 5.77 0.01
CA THR A 43 10.92 6.53 0.25
C THR A 43 10.08 6.64 -1.01
N ALA A 44 10.68 6.92 -2.16
CA ALA A 44 9.97 6.90 -3.44
C ALA A 44 9.31 5.54 -3.69
N LEU A 45 10.03 4.44 -3.44
CA LEU A 45 9.47 3.08 -3.57
C LEU A 45 8.28 2.85 -2.62
N ARG A 46 8.39 3.27 -1.35
CA ARG A 46 7.30 3.17 -0.37
C ARG A 46 6.06 3.97 -0.78
N GLU A 47 6.24 5.17 -1.32
CA GLU A 47 5.12 5.98 -1.80
C GLU A 47 4.42 5.35 -3.00
N ARG A 48 5.17 4.75 -3.94
CA ARG A 48 4.57 4.03 -5.09
C ARG A 48 3.73 2.84 -4.64
N VAL A 49 4.25 2.03 -3.73
CA VAL A 49 3.50 0.90 -3.14
C VAL A 49 2.24 1.39 -2.42
N ARG A 50 2.36 2.47 -1.64
CA ARG A 50 1.20 3.07 -0.95
C ARG A 50 0.15 3.57 -1.94
N ALA A 51 0.56 4.24 -3.01
CA ALA A 51 -0.34 4.74 -4.04
C ALA A 51 -1.08 3.60 -4.75
N SER A 52 -0.38 2.53 -5.11
CA SER A 52 -0.97 1.33 -5.70
C SER A 52 -2.00 0.68 -4.75
N MET A 53 -1.63 0.47 -3.48
CA MET A 53 -2.54 -0.12 -2.49
C MET A 53 -3.76 0.77 -2.22
N ALA A 54 -3.59 2.09 -2.17
CA ALA A 54 -4.69 3.03 -2.03
C ALA A 54 -5.65 2.96 -3.24
N ALA A 55 -5.12 2.87 -4.45
CA ALA A 55 -5.93 2.73 -5.66
C ALA A 55 -6.76 1.43 -5.65
N GLU A 56 -6.16 0.30 -5.24
CA GLU A 56 -6.86 -0.97 -5.09
C GLU A 56 -7.97 -0.89 -4.05
N LEU A 57 -7.71 -0.27 -2.89
CA LEU A 57 -8.72 -0.08 -1.85
C LEU A 57 -9.90 0.76 -2.33
N ILE A 58 -9.64 1.85 -3.05
CA ILE A 58 -10.68 2.71 -3.63
C ILE A 58 -11.51 1.95 -4.67
N ALA A 59 -10.85 1.17 -5.54
CA ALA A 59 -11.52 0.36 -6.55
C ALA A 59 -12.44 -0.69 -5.90
N ASN A 60 -11.95 -1.41 -4.87
CA ASN A 60 -12.73 -2.40 -4.15
C ASN A 60 -13.90 -1.78 -3.38
N ALA A 61 -13.70 -0.63 -2.75
CA ALA A 61 -14.77 0.09 -2.06
C ALA A 61 -15.86 0.57 -3.03
N SER A 62 -15.48 0.93 -4.26
CA SER A 62 -16.42 1.37 -5.31
C SER A 62 -17.17 0.21 -5.96
N ALA A 63 -16.55 -0.98 -6.03
CA ALA A 63 -17.17 -2.19 -6.55
C ALA A 63 -18.13 -2.87 -5.55
N ALA A 64 -17.95 -2.64 -4.24
CA ALA A 64 -18.87 -3.14 -3.23
C ALA A 64 -20.21 -2.39 -3.30
N ALA A 65 -21.30 -3.10 -3.58
CA ALA A 65 -22.64 -2.54 -3.40
C ALA A 65 -22.78 -2.04 -1.95
N PRO A 66 -23.35 -0.85 -1.71
CA PRO A 66 -23.51 -0.34 -0.36
C PRO A 66 -24.37 -1.31 0.44
N GLU A 67 -23.76 -2.05 1.38
CA GLU A 67 -24.56 -2.84 2.32
C GLU A 67 -25.47 -1.88 3.08
N PRO A 68 -26.79 -2.16 3.14
CA PRO A 68 -27.68 -1.35 3.94
C PRO A 68 -27.19 -1.43 5.39
N LYS A 69 -26.76 -0.28 5.94
CA LYS A 69 -26.29 -0.18 7.32
C LYS A 69 -27.44 -0.58 8.25
N ARG A 70 -27.50 -1.86 8.63
CA ARG A 70 -28.47 -2.35 9.60
C ARG A 70 -28.16 -1.66 10.92
N PRO A 71 -29.12 -1.00 11.56
CA PRO A 71 -28.87 -0.34 12.82
C PRO A 71 -28.43 -1.37 13.87
N TRP A 72 -27.48 -0.98 14.72
CA TRP A 72 -26.71 -1.87 15.60
C TRP A 72 -27.58 -2.79 16.48
N TRP A 73 -28.77 -2.33 16.87
CA TRP A 73 -29.73 -3.09 17.67
C TRP A 73 -30.28 -4.33 16.95
N ARG A 74 -30.31 -4.37 15.61
CA ARG A 74 -30.73 -5.56 14.84
C ARG A 74 -29.69 -6.68 14.79
N ARG A 75 -28.44 -6.44 15.21
CA ARG A 75 -27.41 -7.50 15.32
C ARG A 75 -27.59 -8.32 16.61
N LEU A 76 -28.32 -7.81 17.58
CA LEU A 76 -28.56 -8.46 18.87
C LEU A 76 -29.79 -9.38 18.88
N TRP A 77 -30.59 -9.39 17.80
CA TRP A 77 -31.77 -10.24 17.71
C TRP A 77 -31.53 -11.37 16.70
N PRO A 78 -31.43 -12.64 17.12
CA PRO A 78 -31.52 -13.75 16.19
C PRO A 78 -32.93 -13.73 15.57
N LEU A 79 -33.00 -13.71 14.25
CA LEU A 79 -34.26 -13.87 13.53
C LEU A 79 -34.78 -15.26 13.90
N SER A 80 -35.76 -15.35 14.81
CA SER A 80 -36.45 -16.61 15.06
C SER A 80 -37.09 -17.04 13.76
N ALA A 81 -36.50 -18.05 13.13
CA ALA A 81 -37.11 -18.79 12.04
C ALA A 81 -38.28 -19.58 12.66
N ASP A 82 -39.42 -18.91 12.81
CA ASP A 82 -40.67 -19.55 13.18
C ASP A 82 -41.59 -19.54 11.96
N GLU A 83 -41.39 -20.54 11.12
CA GLU A 83 -42.35 -20.91 10.10
C GLU A 83 -42.35 -22.44 9.98
N ARG A 84 -42.95 -23.09 10.98
CA ARG A 84 -43.57 -24.40 10.77
C ARG A 84 -44.87 -24.46 11.55
N VAL A 85 -45.84 -25.13 10.92
CA VAL A 85 -47.15 -25.54 11.44
C VAL A 85 -48.28 -24.54 11.16
N THR A 86 -48.81 -24.63 9.94
CA THR A 86 -50.26 -24.65 9.76
C THR A 86 -50.66 -26.06 9.33
N SER A 87 -51.44 -26.74 10.17
CA SER A 87 -52.35 -27.82 9.79
C SER A 87 -53.77 -27.27 9.84
#